data_AF-A0A2V9ZSL2-F1
#
_entry.id   AF-A0A2V9ZSL2-F1
#
_cell.length_a   1.000
_cell.length_b   1.000
_cell.length_c   1.000
_cell.angle_alpha   90.00
_cell.angle_beta   90.00
_cell.angle_gamma   90.00
#
_symmetry.space_group_name_H-M   'P 1'
#
loop_
_entity.id
_entity.type
_entity.pdbx_description
1 polymer ?
#
loop_
_entity_poly.entity_id
_entity_poly.type
_entity_poly.pdbx_seq_one_letter_code
_entity_poly.pdbx_strand_id
1 'polypeptide(L)'
;MKSVRIAVVPQGSTHRYWKAIHAGVNKAAHDLKVHGVPVDIAWKGPWREGNHEEQIEIVRGFIKSDVQGIVLAPFNSRALVAPVEEAANAGIPTIVVDSALDTRQIVSFIASDNEIAGAIAADHMAGLLAGKGKVLLLRYEQGSASTIERAKGFAGRIQQVYHGMEVISPDHYAGTTREAARQASADLLAQHAEQIQGIFTTNESSTAGMLMALQGMQKAGKAVLVGFDASDVYLDAMRYKQLHGLVVQDPFRMGELAIKTIVDHLEGKPVQKRVDTGVTMVTSENMDTPDALTEYL
;
A
#
# COMPACT_ATOMS: atom_id res chain seq x y z
N MET A 1 -9.86 27.65 -20.64
CA MET A 1 -9.09 27.87 -19.40
C MET A 1 -7.67 27.34 -19.58
N LYS A 2 -6.69 27.90 -18.87
CA LYS A 2 -5.33 27.35 -18.84
C LYS A 2 -5.36 26.01 -18.08
N SER A 3 -4.61 25.01 -18.56
CA SER A 3 -4.53 23.71 -17.90
C SER A 3 -3.92 23.84 -16.51
N VAL A 4 -4.50 23.15 -15.53
CA VAL A 4 -3.91 23.00 -14.19
C VAL A 4 -2.92 21.85 -14.26
N ARG A 5 -1.67 22.10 -13.92
CA ARG A 5 -0.60 21.12 -13.91
C ARG A 5 -0.40 20.56 -12.51
N ILE A 6 -0.60 19.24 -12.38
CA ILE A 6 -0.50 18.52 -11.10
C ILE A 6 0.65 17.53 -11.20
N ALA A 7 1.59 17.60 -10.25
CA ALA A 7 2.62 16.59 -10.10
C ALA A 7 2.05 15.37 -9.35
N VAL A 8 2.39 14.17 -9.81
CA VAL A 8 2.04 12.92 -9.11
C VAL A 8 3.31 12.11 -8.89
N VAL A 9 3.62 11.88 -7.61
CA VAL A 9 4.87 11.27 -7.14
C VAL A 9 4.55 9.98 -6.38
N PRO A 10 4.57 8.80 -7.05
CA PRO A 10 4.42 7.51 -6.37
C PRO A 10 5.69 7.14 -5.57
N GLN A 11 5.64 6.06 -4.77
CA GLN A 11 6.84 5.54 -4.08
C GLN A 11 7.81 4.83 -5.03
N GLY A 12 7.31 4.30 -6.14
CA GLY A 12 8.09 3.65 -7.18
C GLY A 12 7.33 3.57 -8.50
N SER A 13 8.00 3.11 -9.55
CA SER A 13 7.42 3.09 -10.91
C SER A 13 7.23 1.68 -11.49
N THR A 14 7.73 0.64 -10.81
CA THR A 14 7.78 -0.72 -11.35
C THR A 14 6.63 -1.63 -10.90
N HIS A 15 6.05 -1.38 -9.72
CA HIS A 15 4.98 -2.21 -9.16
C HIS A 15 3.63 -1.99 -9.86
N ARG A 16 2.82 -3.05 -9.97
CA ARG A 16 1.48 -3.00 -10.59
C ARG A 16 0.56 -2.05 -9.83
N TYR A 17 0.66 -2.02 -8.50
CA TYR A 17 -0.07 -1.11 -7.62
C TYR A 17 0.02 0.36 -8.08
N TRP A 18 1.22 0.88 -8.37
CA TRP A 18 1.40 2.25 -8.86
C TRP A 18 0.82 2.49 -10.25
N LYS A 19 0.73 1.45 -11.09
CA LYS A 19 0.07 1.55 -12.40
C LYS A 19 -1.44 1.73 -12.26
N ALA A 20 -2.07 1.06 -11.29
CA ALA A 20 -3.49 1.24 -11.01
C ALA A 20 -3.79 2.65 -10.47
N ILE A 21 -2.94 3.20 -9.60
CA ILE A 21 -3.02 4.62 -9.19
C ILE A 21 -2.90 5.53 -10.42
N HIS A 22 -1.93 5.28 -11.30
CA HIS A 22 -1.75 6.08 -12.51
C HIS A 22 -2.97 6.02 -13.45
N ALA A 23 -3.61 4.85 -13.58
CA ALA A 23 -4.84 4.69 -14.35
C ALA A 23 -5.99 5.53 -13.75
N GLY A 24 -6.17 5.50 -12.44
CA GLY A 24 -7.16 6.33 -11.73
C GLY A 24 -6.92 7.83 -11.89
N VAL A 25 -5.65 8.26 -11.78
CA VAL A 25 -5.20 9.63 -12.04
C VAL A 25 -5.58 10.07 -13.46
N ASN A 26 -5.27 9.24 -14.46
CA ASN A 26 -5.53 9.56 -15.86
C ASN A 26 -7.04 9.58 -16.18
N LYS A 27 -7.83 8.69 -15.57
CA LYS A 27 -9.29 8.74 -15.67
C LYS A 27 -9.83 10.05 -15.10
N ALA A 28 -9.42 10.46 -13.91
CA ALA A 28 -9.87 11.71 -13.32
C ALA A 28 -9.51 12.93 -14.18
N ALA A 29 -8.28 12.98 -14.71
CA ALA A 29 -7.86 14.06 -15.61
C ALA A 29 -8.69 14.10 -16.90
N HIS A 30 -9.01 12.93 -17.47
CA HIS A 30 -9.89 12.81 -18.63
C HIS A 30 -11.30 13.31 -18.32
N ASP A 31 -11.92 12.85 -17.23
CA ASP A 31 -13.28 13.23 -16.84
C ASP A 31 -13.39 14.74 -16.58
N LEU A 32 -12.42 15.32 -15.87
CA LEU A 32 -12.36 16.76 -15.63
C LEU A 32 -12.22 17.56 -16.93
N LYS A 33 -11.43 17.07 -17.89
CA LYS A 33 -11.32 17.68 -19.21
C LYS A 33 -12.65 17.67 -19.97
N VAL A 34 -13.40 16.58 -19.91
CA VAL A 34 -14.76 16.49 -20.49
C VAL A 34 -15.69 17.53 -19.86
N HIS A 35 -15.52 17.82 -18.56
CA HIS A 35 -16.24 18.88 -17.85
C HIS A 35 -15.63 20.28 -17.97
N GLY A 36 -14.65 20.47 -18.87
CA GLY A 36 -14.08 21.78 -19.18
C GLY A 36 -12.92 22.22 -18.28
N VAL A 37 -12.46 21.38 -17.35
CA VAL A 37 -11.33 21.63 -16.44
C VAL A 37 -10.12 20.80 -16.92
N PRO A 38 -9.30 21.30 -17.87
CA PRO A 38 -8.12 20.57 -18.33
C PRO A 38 -7.08 20.45 -17.21
N VAL A 39 -6.63 19.21 -16.98
CA VAL A 39 -5.55 18.88 -16.04
C VAL A 39 -4.39 18.27 -16.82
N ASP A 40 -3.18 18.79 -16.61
CA ASP A 40 -1.92 18.25 -17.12
C ASP A 40 -1.24 17.45 -15.99
N ILE A 41 -1.02 16.16 -16.20
CA ILE A 41 -0.45 15.26 -15.18
C ILE A 41 1.05 15.13 -15.44
N ALA A 42 1.85 15.53 -14.45
CA ALA A 42 3.28 15.27 -14.42
C ALA A 42 3.59 14.08 -13.49
N TRP A 43 3.55 12.86 -14.05
CA TRP A 43 3.85 11.63 -13.32
C TRP A 43 5.36 11.38 -13.26
N LYS A 44 5.94 11.36 -12.06
CA LYS A 44 7.35 10.99 -11.87
C LYS A 44 7.57 10.49 -10.44
N GLY A 45 8.15 9.31 -10.30
CA GLY A 45 8.61 8.76 -9.02
C GLY A 45 9.95 8.06 -9.19
N PRO A 46 10.53 7.57 -8.09
CA PRO A 46 11.75 6.77 -8.13
C PRO A 46 11.60 5.55 -9.05
N TRP A 47 12.73 5.05 -9.58
CA TRP A 47 12.72 3.79 -10.33
C TRP A 47 12.33 2.61 -9.44
N ARG A 48 12.80 2.59 -8.19
CA ARG A 48 12.52 1.55 -7.18
C ARG A 48 12.09 2.18 -5.86
N GLU A 49 11.23 1.49 -5.14
CA GLU A 49 10.94 1.80 -3.75
C GLU A 49 12.19 1.67 -2.87
N GLY A 50 12.31 2.48 -1.81
CA GLY A 50 13.49 2.55 -0.95
C GLY A 50 14.37 3.77 -1.17
N ASN A 51 14.31 4.39 -2.35
CA ASN A 51 15.14 5.55 -2.69
C ASN A 51 14.47 6.87 -2.28
N HIS A 52 14.51 7.17 -0.98
CA HIS A 52 13.84 8.35 -0.44
C HIS A 52 14.55 9.65 -0.86
N GLU A 53 15.88 9.64 -1.05
CA GLU A 53 16.62 10.77 -1.57
C GLU A 53 16.17 11.14 -2.99
N GLU A 54 16.00 10.15 -3.88
CA GLU A 54 15.46 10.40 -5.22
C GLU A 54 14.04 10.96 -5.15
N GLN A 55 13.19 10.45 -4.25
CA GLN A 55 11.83 10.96 -4.08
C GLN A 55 11.83 12.43 -3.61
N ILE A 56 12.71 12.79 -2.67
CA ILE A 56 12.92 14.16 -2.19
C ILE A 56 13.30 15.09 -3.36
N GLU A 57 14.29 14.69 -4.16
CA GLU A 57 14.74 15.50 -5.29
C GLU A 57 13.67 15.65 -6.38
N ILE A 58 12.84 14.62 -6.60
CA ILE A 58 11.70 14.71 -7.50
C ILE A 58 10.67 15.74 -7.00
N VAL A 59 10.29 15.68 -5.72
CA VAL A 59 9.34 16.63 -5.13
C VAL A 59 9.88 18.06 -5.21
N ARG A 60 11.13 18.30 -4.82
CA ARG A 60 11.78 19.61 -4.93
C ARG A 60 11.90 20.10 -6.37
N GLY A 61 12.15 19.21 -7.32
CA GLY A 61 12.13 19.51 -8.74
C GLY A 61 10.76 20.01 -9.20
N PHE A 62 9.67 19.41 -8.69
CA PHE A 62 8.32 19.86 -8.98
C PHE A 62 7.96 21.19 -8.31
N ILE A 63 8.44 21.47 -7.09
CA ILE A 63 8.24 22.79 -6.45
C ILE A 63 8.86 23.91 -7.29
N LYS A 64 9.99 23.65 -7.95
CA LYS A 64 10.67 24.60 -8.86
C LYS A 64 10.03 24.66 -10.26
N SER A 65 9.14 23.73 -10.58
CA SER A 65 8.39 23.71 -11.83
C SER A 65 7.03 24.35 -11.56
N ASP A 66 6.43 25.08 -12.50
CA ASP A 66 5.14 25.78 -12.32
C ASP A 66 3.91 24.85 -12.16
N VAL A 67 3.98 23.82 -11.31
CA VAL A 67 2.87 22.96 -10.92
C VAL A 67 1.99 23.70 -9.90
N GLN A 68 0.69 23.48 -9.98
CA GLN A 68 -0.28 24.08 -9.07
C GLN A 68 -0.62 23.16 -7.89
N GLY A 69 -0.16 21.92 -7.90
CA GLY A 69 -0.41 20.98 -6.80
C GLY A 69 0.43 19.71 -6.93
N ILE A 70 0.57 19.01 -5.81
CA ILE A 70 1.31 17.76 -5.70
C ILE A 70 0.39 16.68 -5.13
N VAL A 71 0.38 15.50 -5.76
CA VAL A 71 -0.10 14.25 -5.17
C VAL A 71 1.11 13.40 -4.85
N LEU A 72 1.27 13.01 -3.59
CA LEU A 72 2.46 12.30 -3.09
C LEU A 72 2.05 11.01 -2.37
N ALA A 73 2.67 9.89 -2.77
CA ALA A 73 2.72 8.69 -1.96
C ALA A 73 4.11 8.62 -1.29
N PRO A 74 4.25 9.01 -0.01
CA PRO A 74 5.56 9.08 0.64
C PRO A 74 6.07 7.67 0.96
N PHE A 75 7.32 7.40 0.64
CA PHE A 75 7.94 6.11 0.98
C PHE A 75 8.16 5.97 2.49
N ASN A 76 8.54 7.07 3.15
CA ASN A 76 8.84 7.14 4.56
C ASN A 76 8.04 8.27 5.23
N SER A 77 7.52 7.99 6.43
CA SER A 77 6.69 8.92 7.22
C SER A 77 7.34 10.26 7.54
N ARG A 78 8.67 10.38 7.48
CA ARG A 78 9.40 11.60 7.88
C ARG A 78 10.26 12.21 6.79
N ALA A 79 10.84 11.39 5.92
CA ALA A 79 11.82 11.85 4.92
C ALA A 79 11.26 12.95 3.99
N LEU A 80 9.96 12.91 3.71
CA LEU A 80 9.29 13.85 2.79
C LEU A 80 8.60 15.01 3.52
N VAL A 81 8.70 15.11 4.85
CA VAL A 81 8.09 16.22 5.62
C VAL A 81 8.62 17.56 5.16
N ALA A 82 9.95 17.75 5.17
CA ALA A 82 10.55 19.03 4.80
C ALA A 82 10.19 19.46 3.34
N PRO A 83 10.32 18.61 2.31
CA PRO A 83 9.86 18.96 0.96
C PRO A 83 8.37 19.32 0.86
N VAL A 84 7.49 18.65 1.61
CA VAL A 84 6.05 18.97 1.61
C VAL A 84 5.77 20.31 2.29
N GLU A 85 6.48 20.62 3.37
CA GLU A 85 6.39 21.92 4.04
C GLU A 85 6.97 23.06 3.18
N GLU A 86 8.06 22.80 2.44
CA GLU A 86 8.59 23.70 1.41
C GLU A 86 7.52 23.98 0.33
N ALA A 87 6.82 22.95 -0.17
CA ALA A 87 5.74 23.11 -1.15
C ALA A 87 4.58 23.95 -0.59
N ALA A 88 4.15 23.68 0.65
CA ALA A 88 3.10 24.44 1.31
C ALA A 88 3.47 25.92 1.46
N ASN A 89 4.71 26.23 1.84
CA ASN A 89 5.21 27.60 1.95
C ASN A 89 5.28 28.33 0.59
N ALA A 90 5.47 27.58 -0.50
CA ALA A 90 5.39 28.09 -1.86
C ALA A 90 3.95 28.23 -2.40
N GLY A 91 2.94 27.90 -1.58
CA GLY A 91 1.53 27.92 -1.99
C GLY A 91 1.12 26.74 -2.88
N ILE A 92 1.90 25.67 -2.91
CA ILE A 92 1.62 24.46 -3.69
C ILE A 92 0.97 23.41 -2.77
N PRO A 93 -0.37 23.22 -2.83
CA PRO A 93 -1.06 22.24 -2.01
C PRO A 93 -0.60 20.81 -2.30
N THR A 94 -0.54 19.99 -1.24
CA THR A 94 -0.19 18.57 -1.35
C THR A 94 -1.32 17.68 -0.85
N ILE A 95 -1.72 16.71 -1.67
CA ILE A 95 -2.54 15.55 -1.26
C ILE A 95 -1.60 14.37 -1.00
N VAL A 96 -1.74 13.74 0.16
CA VAL A 96 -1.00 12.51 0.47
C VAL A 96 -1.89 11.30 0.15
N VAL A 97 -1.31 10.27 -0.45
CA VAL A 97 -2.01 9.02 -0.78
C VAL A 97 -1.26 7.78 -0.27
N ASP A 98 -1.99 6.67 -0.08
CA ASP A 98 -1.49 5.34 0.34
C ASP A 98 -0.85 5.27 1.74
N SER A 99 0.22 6.02 1.98
CA SER A 99 1.02 5.99 3.20
C SER A 99 1.07 7.38 3.85
N ALA A 100 0.93 7.43 5.17
CA ALA A 100 0.87 8.69 5.90
C ALA A 100 2.24 9.40 5.96
N LEU A 101 2.19 10.72 6.14
CA LEU A 101 3.35 11.60 6.35
C LEU A 101 3.16 12.37 7.66
N ASP A 102 4.22 12.50 8.46
CA ASP A 102 4.22 13.13 9.80
C ASP A 102 4.18 14.67 9.71
N THR A 103 3.23 15.24 8.97
CA THR A 103 3.01 16.68 8.87
C THR A 103 1.52 17.04 8.82
N ARG A 104 1.20 18.24 9.26
CA ARG A 104 -0.15 18.83 9.16
C ARG A 104 -0.32 19.71 7.93
N GLN A 105 0.75 19.97 7.17
CA GLN A 105 0.79 20.89 6.03
C GLN A 105 0.27 20.25 4.73
N ILE A 106 -0.67 19.32 4.84
CA ILE A 106 -1.32 18.63 3.72
C ILE A 106 -2.79 19.02 3.62
N VAL A 107 -3.31 18.98 2.40
CA VAL A 107 -4.71 19.30 2.12
C VAL A 107 -5.62 18.15 2.55
N SER A 108 -5.29 16.92 2.15
CA SER A 108 -6.04 15.70 2.44
C SER A 108 -5.11 14.48 2.45
N PHE A 109 -5.54 13.43 3.14
CA PHE A 109 -4.93 12.10 3.12
C PHE A 109 -5.92 11.03 2.62
N ILE A 110 -5.63 10.42 1.47
CA ILE A 110 -6.50 9.45 0.79
C ILE A 110 -5.82 8.08 0.75
N ALA A 111 -6.34 7.13 1.51
CA ALA A 111 -5.71 5.82 1.65
C ALA A 111 -6.65 4.84 2.33
N SER A 112 -6.32 3.55 2.25
CA SER A 112 -6.88 2.50 3.09
C SER A 112 -6.74 2.81 4.58
N ASP A 113 -7.70 2.41 5.41
CA ASP A 113 -7.46 2.26 6.85
C ASP A 113 -6.57 1.04 7.11
N ASN A 114 -5.27 1.32 7.27
CA ASN A 114 -4.25 0.28 7.35
C ASN A 114 -4.29 -0.51 8.68
N GLU A 115 -4.75 0.08 9.78
CA GLU A 115 -4.90 -0.64 11.05
C GLU A 115 -6.08 -1.61 10.97
N ILE A 116 -7.21 -1.16 10.41
CA ILE A 116 -8.36 -2.03 10.11
C ILE A 116 -7.95 -3.13 9.13
N ALA A 117 -7.21 -2.80 8.08
CA ALA A 117 -6.74 -3.78 7.09
C ALA A 117 -5.92 -4.91 7.75
N GLY A 118 -5.03 -4.57 8.67
CA GLY A 118 -4.29 -5.54 9.48
C GLY A 118 -5.19 -6.38 10.38
N ALA A 119 -6.18 -5.76 11.03
CA ALA A 119 -7.13 -6.47 11.89
C ALA A 119 -8.01 -7.46 11.10
N ILE A 120 -8.46 -7.10 9.90
CA ILE A 120 -9.22 -7.99 9.00
C ILE A 120 -8.35 -9.22 8.62
N ALA A 121 -7.06 -9.02 8.33
CA ALA A 121 -6.14 -10.14 8.07
C ALA A 121 -5.99 -11.07 9.28
N ALA A 122 -5.94 -10.52 10.49
CA ALA A 122 -5.90 -11.30 11.72
C ALA A 122 -7.18 -12.12 11.92
N ASP A 123 -8.35 -11.51 11.73
CA ASP A 123 -9.65 -12.18 11.87
C ASP A 123 -9.80 -13.34 10.89
N HIS A 124 -9.41 -13.13 9.63
CA HIS A 124 -9.42 -14.17 8.60
C HIS A 124 -8.49 -15.33 8.96
N MET A 125 -7.25 -15.03 9.34
CA MET A 125 -6.29 -16.05 9.74
C MET A 125 -6.73 -16.82 10.98
N ALA A 126 -7.27 -16.13 11.98
CA ALA A 126 -7.79 -16.75 13.19
C ALA A 126 -8.97 -17.66 12.89
N GLY A 127 -9.85 -17.29 11.96
CA GLY A 127 -10.93 -18.16 11.48
C GLY A 127 -10.40 -19.48 10.90
N LEU A 128 -9.38 -19.40 10.04
CA LEU A 128 -8.75 -20.57 9.43
C LEU A 128 -7.99 -21.46 10.44
N LEU A 129 -7.46 -20.85 11.51
CA LEU A 129 -6.69 -21.54 12.54
C LEU A 129 -7.50 -21.87 13.81
N ALA A 130 -8.82 -21.67 13.78
CA ALA A 130 -9.72 -21.83 14.93
C ALA A 130 -9.22 -21.10 16.20
N GLY A 131 -8.64 -19.91 16.01
CA GLY A 131 -8.16 -19.03 17.07
C GLY A 131 -6.95 -19.54 17.84
N LYS A 132 -6.13 -20.43 17.25
CA LYS A 132 -4.97 -21.05 17.92
C LYS A 132 -3.72 -21.09 17.04
N GLY A 133 -2.55 -21.09 17.69
CA GLY A 133 -1.27 -21.40 17.05
C GLY A 133 -0.32 -20.21 16.92
N LYS A 134 0.89 -20.49 16.45
CA LYS A 134 1.91 -19.46 16.27
C LYS A 134 1.83 -18.89 14.87
N VAL A 135 1.82 -17.58 14.75
CA VAL A 135 1.74 -16.88 13.48
C VAL A 135 2.94 -15.96 13.29
N LEU A 136 3.57 -16.05 12.13
CA LEU A 136 4.70 -15.22 11.78
C LEU A 136 4.21 -13.92 11.14
N LEU A 137 4.76 -12.79 11.59
CA LEU A 137 4.53 -11.48 10.98
C LEU A 137 5.80 -11.04 10.26
N LEU A 138 5.73 -10.84 8.94
CA LEU A 138 6.82 -10.25 8.16
C LEU A 138 6.45 -8.83 7.74
N ARG A 139 7.17 -7.86 8.32
CA ARG A 139 7.03 -6.44 7.97
C ARG A 139 7.69 -6.14 6.63
N TYR A 140 7.32 -5.02 6.03
CA TYR A 140 7.91 -4.56 4.77
C TYR A 140 9.26 -3.90 4.99
N GLU A 141 9.26 -2.61 5.37
CA GLU A 141 10.45 -1.77 5.51
C GLU A 141 10.23 -0.78 6.66
N GLN A 142 11.30 -0.39 7.34
CA GLN A 142 11.19 0.52 8.47
C GLN A 142 10.78 1.92 8.02
N GLY A 143 9.85 2.52 8.75
CA GLY A 143 9.37 3.89 8.50
C GLY A 143 8.29 4.04 7.43
N SER A 144 7.90 2.96 6.75
CA SER A 144 6.70 2.90 5.89
C SER A 144 5.45 2.91 6.77
N ALA A 145 4.74 4.05 6.81
CA ALA A 145 3.61 4.25 7.72
C ALA A 145 2.47 3.25 7.50
N SER A 146 2.08 3.02 6.23
CA SER A 146 0.98 2.10 5.90
C SER A 146 1.25 0.68 6.42
N THR A 147 2.45 0.15 6.18
CA THR A 147 2.81 -1.22 6.58
C THR A 147 3.08 -1.37 8.08
N ILE A 148 3.53 -0.30 8.74
CA ILE A 148 3.60 -0.24 10.21
C ILE A 148 2.21 -0.39 10.83
N GLU A 149 1.22 0.36 10.33
CA GLU A 149 -0.16 0.29 10.84
C GLU A 149 -0.82 -1.06 10.53
N ARG A 150 -0.56 -1.68 9.36
CA ARG A 150 -1.03 -3.05 9.04
C ARG A 150 -0.51 -4.07 10.04
N ALA A 151 0.79 -4.04 10.32
CA ALA A 151 1.42 -4.93 11.29
C ALA A 151 0.89 -4.70 12.71
N LYS A 152 0.69 -3.44 13.10
CA LYS A 152 0.11 -3.07 14.40
C LYS A 152 -1.34 -3.56 14.52
N GLY A 153 -2.17 -3.34 13.50
CA GLY A 153 -3.56 -3.79 13.47
C GLY A 153 -3.67 -5.31 13.58
N PHE A 154 -2.84 -6.05 12.83
CA PHE A 154 -2.79 -7.50 12.90
C PHE A 154 -2.38 -8.01 14.28
N ALA A 155 -1.24 -7.54 14.81
CA ALA A 155 -0.73 -7.99 16.09
C ALA A 155 -1.65 -7.57 17.25
N GLY A 156 -2.15 -6.34 17.22
CA GLY A 156 -3.09 -5.82 18.21
C GLY A 156 -4.39 -6.62 18.23
N ARG A 157 -4.95 -6.94 17.07
CA ARG A 157 -6.18 -7.74 16.98
C ARG A 157 -6.00 -9.15 17.55
N ILE A 158 -4.89 -9.82 17.22
CA ILE A 158 -4.55 -11.12 17.81
C ILE A 158 -4.44 -11.04 19.33
N GLN A 159 -3.69 -10.06 19.85
CA GLN A 159 -3.49 -9.90 21.28
C GLN A 159 -4.81 -9.64 22.04
N GLN A 160 -5.70 -8.82 21.45
CA GLN A 160 -6.94 -8.39 22.09
C GLN A 160 -8.04 -9.47 22.06
N VAL A 161 -8.09 -10.30 21.01
CA VAL A 161 -9.25 -11.18 20.76
C VAL A 161 -8.89 -12.67 20.75
N TYR A 162 -7.70 -13.03 20.25
CA TYR A 162 -7.32 -14.42 20.00
C TYR A 162 -6.20 -14.87 20.93
N HIS A 163 -6.49 -15.00 22.23
CA HIS A 163 -5.50 -15.37 23.25
C HIS A 163 -4.86 -16.76 23.08
N GLY A 164 -5.41 -17.61 22.20
CA GLY A 164 -4.80 -18.90 21.82
C GLY A 164 -3.74 -18.77 20.71
N MET A 165 -3.57 -17.57 20.15
CA MET A 165 -2.60 -17.28 19.09
C MET A 165 -1.45 -16.44 19.62
N GLU A 166 -0.27 -16.66 19.04
CA GLU A 166 0.97 -15.95 19.39
C GLU A 166 1.60 -15.40 18.12
N VAL A 167 1.88 -14.09 18.08
CA VAL A 167 2.63 -13.47 16.99
C VAL A 167 4.12 -13.64 17.26
N ILE A 168 4.83 -14.27 16.32
CA ILE A 168 6.29 -14.42 16.36
C ILE A 168 6.97 -13.47 15.37
N SER A 169 8.23 -13.15 15.69
CA SER A 169 9.13 -12.37 14.85
C SER A 169 8.62 -10.98 14.44
N PRO A 170 7.99 -10.19 15.34
CA PRO A 170 7.34 -8.94 14.97
C PRO A 170 8.30 -7.87 14.44
N ASP A 171 9.62 -8.00 14.64
CA ASP A 171 10.61 -6.98 14.27
C ASP A 171 11.46 -7.35 13.04
N HIS A 172 11.01 -8.30 12.21
CA HIS A 172 11.69 -8.66 10.97
C HIS A 172 11.09 -7.97 9.74
N TYR A 173 11.96 -7.52 8.85
CA TYR A 173 11.64 -6.75 7.67
C TYR A 173 12.04 -7.50 6.40
N ALA A 174 11.16 -7.46 5.40
CA ALA A 174 11.36 -8.10 4.11
C ALA A 174 12.31 -7.29 3.20
N GLY A 175 12.40 -5.98 3.42
CA GLY A 175 13.06 -5.06 2.51
C GLY A 175 12.18 -4.67 1.31
N THR A 176 12.70 -3.76 0.48
CA THR A 176 11.91 -3.08 -0.55
C THR A 176 11.73 -3.85 -1.87
N THR A 177 12.36 -5.01 -2.01
CA THR A 177 12.34 -5.79 -3.26
C THR A 177 11.85 -7.21 -3.03
N ARG A 178 11.24 -7.81 -4.05
CA ARG A 178 10.81 -9.22 -3.99
C ARG A 178 11.95 -10.19 -3.68
N GLU A 179 13.17 -9.89 -4.15
CA GLU A 179 14.33 -10.73 -3.89
C GLU A 179 14.83 -10.60 -2.44
N ALA A 180 14.91 -9.39 -1.91
CA ALA A 180 15.20 -9.18 -0.50
C ALA A 180 14.14 -9.87 0.38
N ALA A 181 12.87 -9.73 0.02
CA ALA A 181 11.76 -10.36 0.72
C ALA A 181 11.85 -11.89 0.68
N ARG A 182 12.25 -12.48 -0.45
CA ARG A 182 12.46 -13.92 -0.59
C ARG A 182 13.60 -14.40 0.32
N GLN A 183 14.71 -13.67 0.37
CA GLN A 183 15.84 -14.01 1.23
C GLN A 183 15.45 -13.94 2.70
N ALA A 184 14.87 -12.82 3.15
CA ALA A 184 14.40 -12.65 4.53
C ALA A 184 13.36 -13.71 4.93
N SER A 185 12.46 -14.06 4.01
CA SER A 185 11.47 -15.12 4.23
C SER A 185 12.13 -16.48 4.39
N ALA A 186 13.11 -16.82 3.55
CA ALA A 186 13.83 -18.10 3.66
C ALA A 186 14.58 -18.21 5.00
N ASP A 187 15.22 -17.13 5.45
CA ASP A 187 15.96 -17.09 6.73
C ASP A 187 15.02 -17.27 7.92
N LEU A 188 13.84 -16.66 7.89
CA LEU A 188 12.81 -16.83 8.91
C LEU A 188 12.19 -18.23 8.90
N LEU A 189 11.87 -18.75 7.72
CA LEU A 189 11.30 -20.09 7.57
C LEU A 189 12.29 -21.18 7.99
N ALA A 190 13.59 -21.00 7.75
CA ALA A 190 14.61 -21.93 8.24
C ALA A 190 14.59 -22.06 9.78
N GLN A 191 14.25 -20.98 10.49
CA GLN A 191 14.21 -20.94 11.95
C GLN A 191 12.86 -21.38 12.53
N HIS A 192 11.77 -21.15 11.80
CA HIS A 192 10.43 -21.20 12.40
C HIS A 192 9.41 -22.06 11.63
N ALA A 193 9.72 -22.60 10.46
CA ALA A 193 8.72 -23.24 9.61
C ALA A 193 8.00 -24.43 10.27
N GLU A 194 8.64 -25.17 11.18
CA GLU A 194 8.03 -26.33 11.85
C GLU A 194 7.07 -25.93 13.00
N GLN A 195 7.16 -24.70 13.50
CA GLN A 195 6.40 -24.24 14.66
C GLN A 195 5.27 -23.28 14.33
N ILE A 196 5.23 -22.73 13.11
CA ILE A 196 4.21 -21.77 12.68
C ILE A 196 3.04 -22.45 11.98
N GLN A 197 1.85 -21.91 12.20
CA GLN A 197 0.62 -22.34 11.53
C GLN A 197 0.06 -21.23 10.63
N GLY A 198 0.43 -19.97 10.88
CA GLY A 198 0.05 -18.84 10.06
C GLY A 198 1.23 -17.94 9.72
N ILE A 199 1.13 -17.23 8.59
CA ILE A 199 2.09 -16.25 8.12
C ILE A 199 1.31 -15.05 7.58
N PHE A 200 1.60 -13.86 8.10
CA PHE A 200 1.07 -12.61 7.62
C PHE A 200 2.17 -11.74 7.03
N THR A 201 1.91 -11.19 5.84
CA THR A 201 2.80 -10.30 5.09
C THR A 201 2.08 -8.99 4.80
N THR A 202 2.80 -7.87 4.88
CA THR A 202 2.19 -6.54 5.04
C THR A 202 2.06 -5.74 3.74
N ASN A 203 2.59 -6.23 2.63
CA ASN A 203 2.47 -5.63 1.30
C ASN A 203 2.71 -6.66 0.19
N GLU A 204 2.58 -6.23 -1.07
CA GLU A 204 2.84 -7.05 -2.25
C GLU A 204 4.24 -7.71 -2.23
N SER A 205 5.33 -6.96 -1.99
CA SER A 205 6.68 -7.51 -2.12
C SER A 205 6.99 -8.57 -1.07
N SER A 206 6.55 -8.36 0.18
CA SER A 206 6.68 -9.35 1.26
C SER A 206 5.82 -10.59 0.98
N THR A 207 4.62 -10.42 0.43
CA THR A 207 3.75 -11.53 0.00
C THR A 207 4.42 -12.39 -1.07
N ALA A 208 4.97 -11.75 -2.13
CA ALA A 208 5.71 -12.44 -3.19
C ALA A 208 6.92 -13.21 -2.64
N GLY A 209 7.76 -12.53 -1.85
CA GLY A 209 8.98 -13.13 -1.31
C GLY A 209 8.68 -14.36 -0.43
N MET A 210 7.68 -14.25 0.44
CA MET A 210 7.26 -15.34 1.31
C MET A 210 6.70 -16.53 0.53
N LEU A 211 5.81 -16.27 -0.44
CA LEU A 211 5.26 -17.32 -1.30
C LEU A 211 6.37 -18.04 -2.08
N MET A 212 7.31 -17.29 -2.68
CA MET A 212 8.45 -17.86 -3.40
C MET A 212 9.35 -18.70 -2.49
N ALA A 213 9.61 -18.26 -1.25
CA ALA A 213 10.41 -19.01 -0.29
C ALA A 213 9.72 -20.32 0.12
N LEU A 214 8.41 -20.27 0.43
CA LEU A 214 7.61 -21.46 0.74
C LEU A 214 7.59 -22.45 -0.43
N GLN A 215 7.44 -21.97 -1.66
CA GLN A 215 7.48 -22.81 -2.87
C GLN A 215 8.84 -23.45 -3.06
N GLY A 216 9.94 -22.69 -2.94
CA GLY A 216 11.30 -23.19 -3.06
C GLY A 216 11.66 -24.25 -2.00
N MET A 217 11.07 -24.15 -0.81
CA MET A 217 11.20 -25.13 0.27
C MET A 217 10.21 -26.30 0.17
N GLN A 218 9.34 -26.33 -0.84
CA GLN A 218 8.24 -27.31 -0.97
C GLN A 218 7.28 -27.31 0.24
N LYS A 219 7.11 -26.15 0.88
CA LYS A 219 6.25 -25.93 2.04
C LYS A 219 5.05 -25.01 1.76
N ALA A 220 4.86 -24.58 0.52
CA ALA A 220 3.68 -23.82 0.12
C ALA A 220 2.39 -24.60 0.47
N GLY A 221 1.44 -23.93 1.11
CA GLY A 221 0.21 -24.55 1.61
C GLY A 221 0.33 -25.33 2.93
N LYS A 222 1.52 -25.42 3.54
CA LYS A 222 1.70 -26.08 4.86
C LYS A 222 1.30 -25.19 6.04
N ALA A 223 1.38 -23.88 5.87
CA ALA A 223 0.90 -22.87 6.81
C ALA A 223 -0.10 -21.95 6.10
N VAL A 224 -1.03 -21.38 6.87
CA VAL A 224 -1.98 -20.38 6.39
C VAL A 224 -1.22 -19.10 6.05
N LEU A 225 -1.10 -18.78 4.77
CA LEU A 225 -0.51 -17.54 4.30
C LEU A 225 -1.60 -16.52 3.99
N VAL A 226 -1.57 -15.37 4.66
CA VAL A 226 -2.38 -14.19 4.35
C VAL A 226 -1.46 -13.04 3.97
N GLY A 227 -1.75 -12.37 2.87
CA GLY A 227 -0.92 -11.29 2.33
C GLY A 227 -1.70 -10.05 1.97
N PHE A 228 -1.05 -9.19 1.20
CA PHE A 228 -1.60 -7.92 0.71
C PHE A 228 -1.43 -7.81 -0.80
N ASP A 229 -2.32 -7.02 -1.39
CA ASP A 229 -2.37 -6.65 -2.80
C ASP A 229 -2.62 -7.86 -3.72
N ALA A 230 -3.05 -7.63 -4.96
CA ALA A 230 -3.49 -8.67 -5.88
C ALA A 230 -2.63 -8.74 -7.15
N SER A 231 -2.35 -9.96 -7.61
CA SER A 231 -1.67 -10.22 -8.88
C SER A 231 -2.06 -11.59 -9.42
N ASP A 232 -1.94 -11.79 -10.74
CA ASP A 232 -2.29 -13.07 -11.39
C ASP A 232 -1.61 -14.26 -10.70
N VAL A 233 -0.35 -14.07 -10.30
CA VAL A 233 0.44 -15.04 -9.54
C VAL A 233 -0.20 -15.40 -8.20
N TYR A 234 -0.83 -14.44 -7.52
CA TYR A 234 -1.46 -14.66 -6.23
C TYR A 234 -2.83 -15.32 -6.37
N LEU A 235 -3.61 -14.96 -7.40
CA LEU A 235 -4.86 -15.65 -7.69
C LEU A 235 -4.60 -17.13 -8.02
N ASP A 236 -3.55 -17.42 -8.80
CA ASP A 236 -3.12 -18.79 -9.06
C ASP A 236 -2.65 -19.49 -7.79
N ALA A 237 -1.87 -18.83 -6.94
CA ALA A 237 -1.46 -19.39 -5.65
C ALA A 237 -2.66 -19.71 -4.74
N MET A 238 -3.72 -18.90 -4.76
CA MET A 238 -4.97 -19.20 -4.06
C MET A 238 -5.68 -20.41 -4.67
N ARG A 239 -5.78 -20.52 -6.00
CA ARG A 239 -6.32 -21.70 -6.69
C ARG A 239 -5.58 -22.98 -6.30
N TYR A 240 -4.25 -22.91 -6.14
CA TYR A 240 -3.41 -24.02 -5.68
C TYR A 240 -3.35 -24.20 -4.16
N LYS A 241 -4.14 -23.44 -3.38
CA LYS A 241 -4.17 -23.47 -1.90
C LYS A 241 -2.81 -23.20 -1.25
N GLN A 242 -1.99 -22.38 -1.89
CA GLN A 242 -0.68 -21.94 -1.39
C GLN A 242 -0.76 -20.58 -0.70
N LEU A 243 -1.78 -19.80 -1.02
CA LEU A 243 -2.14 -18.50 -0.44
C LEU A 243 -3.61 -18.58 -0.01
N HIS A 244 -3.95 -18.08 1.17
CA HIS A 244 -5.24 -18.33 1.81
C HIS A 244 -6.09 -17.07 2.01
N GLY A 245 -5.51 -15.90 1.77
CA GLY A 245 -6.23 -14.64 1.74
C GLY A 245 -5.32 -13.49 1.33
N LEU A 246 -5.93 -12.46 0.78
CA LEU A 246 -5.29 -11.20 0.42
C LEU A 246 -6.14 -10.06 0.94
N VAL A 247 -5.54 -9.12 1.64
CA VAL A 247 -6.15 -7.81 1.83
C VAL A 247 -5.87 -6.97 0.60
N VAL A 248 -6.92 -6.65 -0.15
CA VAL A 248 -6.84 -5.89 -1.40
C VAL A 248 -7.32 -4.48 -1.18
N GLN A 249 -6.64 -3.53 -1.82
CA GLN A 249 -6.91 -2.10 -1.69
C GLN A 249 -7.66 -1.57 -2.92
N ASP A 250 -7.89 -0.26 -2.96
CA ASP A 250 -8.45 0.43 -4.14
C ASP A 250 -7.52 1.54 -4.66
N PRO A 251 -6.34 1.18 -5.22
CA PRO A 251 -5.37 2.14 -5.76
C PRO A 251 -5.94 2.99 -6.89
N PHE A 252 -6.82 2.41 -7.72
CA PHE A 252 -7.49 3.15 -8.79
C PHE A 252 -8.29 4.32 -8.22
N ARG A 253 -9.13 4.06 -7.21
CA ARG A 253 -9.89 5.10 -6.53
C ARG A 253 -9.01 6.10 -5.78
N MET A 254 -7.89 5.66 -5.19
CA MET A 254 -6.92 6.60 -4.58
C MET A 254 -6.43 7.62 -5.62
N GLY A 255 -6.02 7.15 -6.79
CA GLY A 255 -5.57 8.02 -7.88
C GLY A 255 -6.66 8.96 -8.39
N GLU A 256 -7.86 8.42 -8.60
CA GLU A 256 -9.01 9.20 -9.09
C GLU A 256 -9.41 10.30 -8.08
N LEU A 257 -9.55 9.94 -6.80
CA LEU A 257 -9.94 10.86 -5.74
C LEU A 257 -8.85 11.90 -5.48
N ALA A 258 -7.57 11.57 -5.60
CA ALA A 258 -6.48 12.52 -5.38
C ALA A 258 -6.53 13.68 -6.38
N ILE A 259 -6.74 13.39 -7.67
CA ILE A 259 -6.85 14.42 -8.71
C ILE A 259 -8.13 15.24 -8.54
N LYS A 260 -9.27 14.60 -8.26
CA LYS A 260 -10.52 15.34 -8.01
C LYS A 260 -10.40 16.25 -6.79
N THR A 261 -9.85 15.74 -5.69
CA THR A 261 -9.70 16.46 -4.43
C THR A 261 -8.74 17.65 -4.57
N ILE A 262 -7.60 17.49 -5.25
CA ILE A 262 -6.67 18.60 -5.40
C ILE A 262 -7.24 19.70 -6.31
N VAL A 263 -7.98 19.33 -7.35
CA VAL A 263 -8.67 20.29 -8.24
C VAL A 263 -9.77 21.02 -7.50
N ASP A 264 -10.62 20.32 -6.73
CA ASP A 264 -11.65 20.95 -5.92
C ASP A 264 -11.04 21.95 -4.92
N HIS A 265 -9.92 21.59 -4.28
CA HIS A 265 -9.20 22.49 -3.39
C HIS A 265 -8.68 23.75 -4.12
N LEU A 266 -8.10 23.58 -5.32
CA LEU A 266 -7.61 24.70 -6.15
C LEU A 266 -8.73 25.62 -6.64
N GLU A 267 -9.94 25.10 -6.79
CA GLU A 267 -11.14 25.89 -7.10
C GLU A 267 -11.78 26.52 -5.84
N GLY A 268 -11.16 26.38 -4.66
CA GLY A 268 -11.63 26.95 -3.41
C GLY A 268 -12.79 26.18 -2.77
N LYS A 269 -13.09 24.96 -3.24
CA LYS A 269 -14.13 24.11 -2.66
C LYS A 269 -13.61 23.43 -1.38
N PRO A 270 -14.49 23.17 -0.39
CA PRO A 270 -14.12 22.40 0.79
C PRO A 270 -13.81 20.94 0.42
N VAL A 271 -12.79 20.37 1.08
CA VAL A 271 -12.36 18.99 0.88
C VAL A 271 -12.19 18.28 2.23
N GLN A 272 -12.40 16.97 2.26
CA GLN A 272 -12.22 16.17 3.47
C GLN A 272 -10.73 16.05 3.83
N LYS A 273 -10.40 16.10 5.12
CA LYS A 273 -9.02 15.93 5.60
C LYS A 273 -8.49 14.50 5.49
N ARG A 274 -9.39 13.52 5.58
CA ARG A 274 -9.11 12.09 5.47
C ARG A 274 -10.19 11.45 4.63
N VAL A 275 -9.81 10.64 3.66
CA VAL A 275 -10.72 9.81 2.89
C VAL A 275 -10.23 8.37 2.95
N ASP A 276 -11.07 7.49 3.52
CA ASP A 276 -10.84 6.05 3.46
C ASP A 276 -11.34 5.50 2.13
N THR A 277 -10.47 4.80 1.41
CA THR A 277 -10.81 4.15 0.15
C THR A 277 -11.39 2.74 0.34
N GLY A 278 -11.34 2.21 1.56
CA GLY A 278 -11.78 0.87 1.91
C GLY A 278 -10.74 -0.19 1.60
N VAL A 279 -10.98 -1.39 2.13
CA VAL A 279 -10.18 -2.60 1.91
C VAL A 279 -11.11 -3.81 1.84
N THR A 280 -10.71 -4.81 1.06
CA THR A 280 -11.49 -6.05 0.85
C THR A 280 -10.64 -7.25 1.22
N MET A 281 -11.20 -8.18 2.02
CA MET A 281 -10.60 -9.50 2.19
C MET A 281 -10.97 -10.39 1.01
N VAL A 282 -9.98 -10.71 0.19
CA VAL A 282 -10.10 -11.62 -0.94
C VAL A 282 -9.66 -13.02 -0.52
N THR A 283 -10.48 -14.01 -0.85
CA THR A 283 -10.29 -15.44 -0.56
C THR A 283 -10.61 -16.26 -1.80
N SER A 284 -10.41 -17.58 -1.74
CA SER A 284 -10.81 -18.48 -2.83
C SER A 284 -12.30 -18.43 -3.18
N GLU A 285 -13.14 -17.89 -2.30
CA GLU A 285 -14.60 -17.82 -2.48
C GLU A 285 -15.03 -16.60 -3.30
N ASN A 286 -14.25 -15.50 -3.28
CA ASN A 286 -14.61 -14.25 -3.94
C ASN A 286 -13.54 -13.71 -4.89
N MET A 287 -12.46 -14.45 -5.14
CA MET A 287 -11.33 -14.01 -5.97
C MET A 287 -11.67 -13.69 -7.45
N ASP A 288 -12.81 -14.16 -7.95
CA ASP A 288 -13.27 -13.87 -9.32
C ASP A 288 -14.31 -12.72 -9.37
N THR A 289 -14.52 -12.02 -8.25
CA THR A 289 -15.44 -10.87 -8.18
C THR A 289 -14.77 -9.56 -8.60
N PRO A 290 -15.53 -8.54 -9.05
CA PRO A 290 -14.96 -7.22 -9.37
C PRO A 290 -14.16 -6.60 -8.22
N ASP A 291 -14.60 -6.82 -6.97
CA ASP A 291 -13.94 -6.30 -5.77
C ASP A 291 -12.55 -6.91 -5.55
N ALA A 292 -12.32 -8.15 -6.02
CA ALA A 292 -11.00 -8.79 -6.01
C ALA A 292 -10.09 -8.30 -7.15
N LEU A 293 -10.65 -7.58 -8.12
CA LEU A 293 -9.99 -7.16 -9.35
C LEU A 293 -9.78 -5.65 -9.43
N THR A 294 -10.00 -4.89 -8.34
CA THR A 294 -9.81 -3.42 -8.30
C THR A 294 -8.38 -2.99 -8.66
N GLU A 295 -7.39 -3.84 -8.44
CA GLU A 295 -5.98 -3.60 -8.81
C GLU A 295 -5.62 -4.01 -10.25
N TYR A 296 -6.59 -4.51 -11.03
CA TYR A 296 -6.42 -5.01 -12.41
C TYR A 296 -6.99 -4.08 -13.50
N LEU A 297 -7.58 -2.96 -13.10
CA LEU A 297 -8.17 -1.94 -13.99
C LEU A 297 -7.10 -1.03 -14.61
#